data_AF-A0A5J4RAS0-F1
#
_entry.id   AF-A0A5J4RAS0-F1
#
_cell.length_a   1.000
_cell.length_b   1.000
_cell.length_c   1.000
_cell.angle_alpha   90.00
_cell.angle_beta   90.00
_cell.angle_gamma   90.00
#
_symmetry.space_group_name_H-M   'P 1'
#
loop_
_entity.id
_entity.type
_entity.pdbx_description
1 polymer ?
#
loop_
_entity_poly.entity_id
_entity_poly.type
_entity_poly.pdbx_seq_one_letter_code
_entity_poly.pdbx_strand_id
1 'polypeptide(L)'
;MTDRELTAFMQDWFERLMVRFDRLDKHLEKMALKEKLLEGERLLDNQDVCQLLNVSKRTLQRYRSSGELPYQMIYHKTFYKESDVEAFIKANFAKGEDAANDTPEDEDTDDPERIEDSPDTPKDN
;
A
#
# COMPACT_ATOMS: atom_id res chain seq x y z
N MET A 1 39.98 32.98 5.90
CA MET A 1 39.17 32.05 5.09
C MET A 1 38.20 32.92 4.29
N THR A 2 38.31 32.91 2.96
CA THR A 2 37.51 33.76 2.07
C THR A 2 36.21 33.04 1.68
N ASP A 3 35.15 33.79 1.37
CA ASP A 3 33.87 33.20 0.94
C ASP A 3 34.02 32.25 -0.26
N ARG A 4 35.01 32.48 -1.12
CA ARG A 4 35.35 31.58 -2.24
C ARG A 4 35.84 30.20 -1.78
N GLU A 5 36.62 30.13 -0.71
CA GLU A 5 37.11 28.86 -0.16
C GLU A 5 35.96 28.08 0.49
N LEU A 6 35.02 28.78 1.14
CA LEU A 6 33.84 28.17 1.76
C LEU A 6 32.88 27.61 0.70
N THR A 7 32.60 28.36 -0.37
CA THR A 7 31.74 27.88 -1.46
C THR A 7 32.36 26.70 -2.18
N ALA A 8 33.67 26.71 -2.42
CA ALA A 8 34.37 25.57 -3.04
C ALA A 8 34.31 24.31 -2.17
N PHE A 9 34.51 24.46 -0.86
CA PHE A 9 34.36 23.36 0.10
C PHE A 9 32.93 22.81 0.15
N MET A 10 31.93 23.70 0.21
CA MET A 10 30.52 23.30 0.21
C MET A 10 30.13 22.60 -1.08
N GLN A 11 30.62 23.05 -2.24
CA GLN A 11 30.33 22.43 -3.52
C GLN A 11 30.90 21.01 -3.62
N ASP A 12 32.15 20.80 -3.19
CA ASP A 12 32.77 19.46 -3.13
C ASP A 12 32.02 18.55 -2.13
N TRP A 13 31.59 19.11 -1.00
CA TRP A 13 30.79 18.38 -0.02
C TRP A 13 29.40 18.01 -0.55
N PHE A 14 28.71 18.94 -1.23
CA PHE A 14 27.40 18.70 -1.83
C PHE A 14 27.48 17.67 -2.95
N GLU A 15 28.52 17.69 -3.78
CA GLU A 15 28.71 16.69 -4.83
C GLU A 15 28.85 15.28 -4.23
N ARG A 16 29.65 15.14 -3.16
CA ARG A 16 29.75 13.87 -2.42
C ARG A 16 28.43 13.47 -1.75
N LEU A 17 27.68 14.44 -1.24
CA LEU A 17 26.38 14.21 -0.62
C LEU A 17 25.36 13.71 -1.65
N MET A 18 25.31 14.32 -2.83
CA MET A 18 24.40 13.94 -3.93
C MET A 18 24.70 12.53 -4.43
N VAL A 19 25.98 12.16 -4.59
CA VAL A 19 26.37 10.78 -4.96
C VAL A 19 25.84 9.75 -3.94
N ARG A 20 25.77 10.13 -2.66
CA ARG A 20 25.24 9.25 -1.62
C ARG A 20 23.71 9.19 -1.64
N PHE A 21 23.03 10.29 -1.95
CA PHE A 21 21.58 10.33 -2.18
C PHE A 21 21.17 9.47 -3.38
N ASP A 22 21.86 9.58 -4.52
CA ASP A 22 21.57 8.75 -5.71
C ASP A 22 21.67 7.25 -5.42
N ARG A 23 22.58 6.87 -4.52
CA ARG A 23 22.74 5.47 -4.10
C ARG A 23 21.56 5.02 -3.23
N LEU A 24 21.04 5.90 -2.38
CA LEU A 24 19.86 5.62 -1.56
C LEU A 24 18.61 5.50 -2.44
N ASP A 25 18.42 6.39 -3.42
CA ASP A 25 17.31 6.32 -4.36
C ASP A 25 17.32 5.01 -5.15
N LYS A 26 18.48 4.62 -5.69
CA LYS A 26 18.62 3.31 -6.38
C LYS A 26 18.36 2.12 -5.48
N HIS A 27 18.68 2.21 -4.18
CA HIS A 27 18.36 1.15 -3.22
C HIS A 27 16.87 1.12 -2.92
N LEU A 28 16.23 2.28 -2.79
CA LEU A 28 14.81 2.40 -2.54
C LEU A 28 13.99 1.90 -3.74
N GLU A 29 14.36 2.26 -4.97
CA GLU A 29 13.74 1.75 -6.19
C GLU A 29 13.80 0.21 -6.26
N LYS A 30 14.96 -0.38 -5.92
CA LYS A 30 15.13 -1.84 -5.89
C LYS A 30 14.31 -2.51 -4.80
N MET A 31 14.13 -1.87 -3.65
CA MET A 31 13.29 -2.38 -2.57
C MET A 31 11.80 -2.24 -2.92
N ALA A 32 11.39 -1.11 -3.48
CA ALA A 32 10.01 -0.87 -3.94
C ALA A 32 9.59 -1.85 -5.04
N LEU A 33 10.50 -2.19 -5.98
CA LEU A 33 10.24 -3.23 -6.98
C LEU A 33 10.02 -4.61 -6.36
N LYS A 34 10.74 -4.89 -5.25
CA LYS A 34 10.72 -6.21 -4.59
C LYS A 34 9.52 -6.37 -3.66
N GLU A 35 9.05 -5.29 -3.03
CA GLU A 35 7.83 -5.31 -2.22
C GLU A 35 6.55 -5.38 -3.05
N LYS A 36 6.53 -4.78 -4.25
CA LYS A 36 5.35 -4.87 -5.13
C LYS A 36 5.21 -6.24 -5.82
N LEU A 37 6.18 -7.15 -5.72
CA LEU A 37 6.14 -8.47 -6.36
C LEU A 37 6.20 -9.58 -5.30
N LEU A 38 5.05 -10.10 -4.87
CA LEU A 38 4.99 -11.37 -4.12
C LEU A 38 4.84 -12.52 -5.12
N GLU A 39 5.72 -13.52 -5.04
CA GLU A 39 5.70 -14.70 -5.93
C GLU A 39 5.79 -14.38 -7.44
N GLY A 40 6.31 -13.19 -7.79
CA GLY A 40 6.39 -12.73 -9.18
C GLY A 40 5.11 -12.06 -9.69
N GLU A 41 4.10 -11.90 -8.83
CA GLU A 41 2.84 -11.23 -9.15
C GLU A 41 2.76 -9.87 -8.44
N ARG A 42 2.23 -8.87 -9.15
CA ARG A 42 2.08 -7.54 -8.59
C ARG A 42 0.97 -7.51 -7.54
N LEU A 43 1.31 -6.99 -6.37
CA LEU A 43 0.33 -6.70 -5.34
C LEU A 43 -0.11 -5.25 -5.38
N LEU A 44 -1.42 -5.07 -5.26
CA LEU A 44 -2.11 -3.80 -5.18
C LEU A 44 -2.57 -3.62 -3.73
N ASP A 45 -2.37 -2.44 -3.17
CA ASP A 45 -2.96 -2.08 -1.88
C ASP A 45 -4.39 -1.52 -2.05
N ASN A 46 -5.05 -1.17 -0.94
CA ASN A 46 -6.39 -0.59 -0.99
C ASN A 46 -6.48 0.67 -1.86
N GLN A 47 -5.42 1.49 -1.90
CA GLN A 47 -5.41 2.75 -2.63
C GLN A 47 -5.31 2.48 -4.13
N ASP A 48 -4.39 1.60 -4.53
CA ASP A 48 -4.20 1.17 -5.91
C ASP A 48 -5.51 0.57 -6.47
N VAL A 49 -6.20 -0.29 -5.71
CA VAL A 49 -7.47 -0.91 -6.14
C VAL A 49 -8.62 0.10 -6.19
N CYS A 50 -8.75 1.00 -5.21
CA CYS A 50 -9.77 2.05 -5.24
C CYS A 50 -9.63 2.95 -6.47
N GLN A 51 -8.41 3.32 -6.83
CA GLN A 51 -8.13 4.11 -8.03
C GLN A 51 -8.42 3.32 -9.31
N LEU A 52 -8.03 2.06 -9.36
CA LEU A 52 -8.21 1.21 -10.54
C LEU A 52 -9.69 0.94 -10.84
N LEU A 53 -10.49 0.67 -9.80
CA LEU A 53 -11.93 0.41 -9.93
C LEU A 53 -12.77 1.69 -9.93
N ASN A 54 -12.16 2.84 -9.65
CA ASN A 54 -12.82 4.12 -9.42
C ASN A 54 -13.96 4.01 -8.38
N VAL A 55 -13.66 3.37 -7.25
CA VAL A 55 -14.61 3.15 -6.14
C VAL A 55 -14.09 3.68 -4.82
N SER A 56 -15.00 4.01 -3.91
CA SER A 56 -14.66 4.37 -2.53
C SER A 56 -14.17 3.17 -1.73
N LYS A 57 -13.45 3.44 -0.62
CA LYS A 57 -13.02 2.42 0.34
C LYS A 57 -14.20 1.60 0.90
N ARG A 58 -15.37 2.25 1.07
CA ARG A 58 -16.61 1.61 1.51
C ARG A 58 -17.08 0.55 0.52
N THR A 59 -17.05 0.85 -0.77
CA THR A 59 -17.40 -0.09 -1.84
C THR A 59 -16.37 -1.23 -1.93
N LEU A 60 -15.08 -0.92 -1.80
CA LEU A 60 -14.03 -1.94 -1.75
C LEU A 60 -14.19 -2.89 -0.55
N GLN A 61 -14.61 -2.36 0.60
CA GLN A 61 -14.91 -3.18 1.77
C GLN A 61 -16.13 -4.07 1.57
N ARG A 62 -17.15 -3.59 0.85
CA ARG A 62 -18.29 -4.43 0.44
C ARG A 62 -17.83 -5.62 -0.40
N TYR A 63 -17.01 -5.39 -1.44
CA TYR A 63 -16.46 -6.46 -2.29
C TYR A 63 -15.62 -7.48 -1.51
N ARG A 64 -14.90 -7.03 -0.47
CA ARG A 64 -14.21 -7.93 0.47
C ARG A 64 -15.18 -8.76 1.30
N SER A 65 -16.19 -8.13 1.89
CA SER A 65 -17.17 -8.80 2.75
C SER A 65 -18.10 -9.75 1.98
N SER A 66 -18.40 -9.46 0.71
CA SER A 66 -19.19 -10.33 -0.15
C SER A 66 -18.38 -11.47 -0.77
N GLY A 67 -17.03 -11.42 -0.66
CA GLY A 67 -16.13 -12.42 -1.22
C GLY A 67 -15.97 -12.34 -2.75
N GLU A 68 -16.46 -11.27 -3.37
CA GLU A 68 -16.31 -11.05 -4.82
C GLU A 68 -14.88 -10.72 -5.22
N LEU A 69 -14.13 -10.06 -4.32
CA LEU A 69 -12.74 -9.69 -4.55
C LEU A 69 -11.81 -10.40 -3.53
N PRO A 70 -11.03 -11.40 -3.98
CA PRO A 70 -10.04 -12.09 -3.14
C PRO A 70 -9.00 -11.12 -2.58
N TYR A 71 -8.61 -11.30 -1.33
CA TYR A 71 -7.59 -10.49 -0.67
C TYR A 71 -6.65 -11.34 0.18
N GLN A 72 -5.46 -10.81 0.45
CA GLN A 72 -4.45 -11.41 1.32
C GLN A 72 -3.99 -10.40 2.35
N MET A 73 -3.68 -10.87 3.56
CA MET A 73 -3.12 -10.04 4.62
C MET A 73 -1.63 -10.32 4.76
N ILE A 74 -0.81 -9.27 4.65
CA ILE A 74 0.64 -9.34 4.79
C ILE A 74 1.06 -8.23 5.74
N TYR A 75 1.69 -8.58 6.86
CA TYR A 75 2.08 -7.64 7.92
C TYR A 75 0.93 -6.70 8.34
N HIS A 76 -0.25 -7.27 8.59
CA HIS A 76 -1.48 -6.54 8.96
C HIS A 76 -2.05 -5.60 7.89
N LYS A 77 -1.45 -5.52 6.70
CA LYS A 77 -1.99 -4.77 5.57
C LYS A 77 -2.71 -5.68 4.59
N THR A 78 -3.80 -5.18 4.03
CA THR A 78 -4.57 -5.87 2.99
C THR A 78 -3.96 -5.60 1.62
N PHE A 79 -3.71 -6.67 0.88
CA PHE A 79 -3.21 -6.65 -0.48
C PHE A 79 -4.08 -7.50 -1.40
N TYR A 80 -4.06 -7.15 -2.68
CA TYR A 80 -4.79 -7.80 -3.74
C TYR A 80 -3.84 -8.21 -4.86
N LYS A 81 -4.07 -9.38 -5.44
CA LYS A 81 -3.34 -9.83 -6.62
C LYS A 81 -3.85 -9.09 -7.84
N GLU A 82 -2.94 -8.63 -8.70
CA GLU A 82 -3.30 -7.98 -9.96
C GLU A 82 -4.19 -8.87 -10.84
N SER A 83 -3.91 -10.18 -10.92
CA SER A 83 -4.74 -11.11 -11.70
C SER A 83 -6.18 -11.23 -11.19
N ASP A 84 -6.36 -11.28 -9.86
CA ASP A 84 -7.68 -11.36 -9.23
C ASP A 84 -8.49 -10.08 -9.45
N VAL A 85 -7.84 -8.91 -9.35
CA VAL A 85 -8.48 -7.62 -9.61
C VAL A 85 -8.87 -7.49 -11.08
N GLU A 86 -8.01 -7.92 -12.02
CA GLU A 86 -8.37 -7.96 -13.44
C GLU A 86 -9.55 -8.90 -13.72
N ALA A 87 -9.57 -10.09 -13.10
CA ALA A 87 -10.66 -11.04 -13.25
C ALA A 87 -11.98 -10.45 -12.73
N PHE A 88 -11.93 -9.78 -11.58
CA PHE A 88 -13.06 -9.03 -11.02
C PHE A 88 -13.55 -7.95 -11.98
N ILE A 89 -12.65 -7.16 -12.56
CA ILE A 89 -13.01 -6.12 -13.54
C ILE A 89 -13.73 -6.76 -14.74
N LYS A 90 -13.17 -7.82 -15.31
CA LYS A 90 -13.75 -8.53 -16.45
C LYS A 90 -15.13 -9.14 -16.13
N ALA A 91 -15.32 -9.65 -14.91
CA ALA A 91 -16.58 -10.25 -14.48
C ALA A 91 -17.68 -9.21 -14.22
N ASN A 92 -17.34 -8.09 -13.57
CA ASN A 92 -18.32 -7.12 -13.08
C ASN A 92 -18.55 -5.91 -14.00
N PHE A 93 -17.51 -5.43 -14.69
CA PHE A 93 -17.62 -4.25 -15.56
C PHE A 93 -18.01 -4.58 -17.01
N ALA A 94 -18.04 -5.87 -17.40
CA ALA A 94 -18.62 -6.28 -18.67
C ALA A 94 -20.16 -6.17 -18.70
N LYS A 95 -20.81 -5.78 -17.58
CA LYS A 95 -22.26 -5.91 -17.41
C LYS A 95 -23.01 -4.67 -16.89
N GLY A 96 -22.37 -3.54 -16.62
CA GLY A 96 -23.11 -2.37 -16.13
C GLY A 96 -22.29 -1.08 -16.05
N GLU A 97 -22.48 -0.22 -17.06
CA GLU A 97 -22.59 1.22 -16.81
C GLU A 97 -23.80 1.37 -15.86
N ASP A 98 -23.61 1.95 -14.66
CA ASP A 98 -24.63 2.52 -13.76
C ASP A 98 -24.30 2.25 -12.27
N ALA A 99 -23.37 3.03 -11.71
CA ALA A 99 -23.32 3.29 -10.28
C ALA A 99 -22.60 4.62 -10.00
N ALA A 100 -23.18 5.69 -10.54
CA ALA A 100 -23.08 6.98 -9.87
C ALA A 100 -23.69 6.81 -8.48
N ASN A 101 -22.93 7.08 -7.41
CA ASN A 101 -23.13 8.25 -6.57
C ASN A 101 -22.50 8.07 -5.17
N ASP A 102 -22.17 9.24 -4.62
CA ASP A 102 -22.10 9.60 -3.21
C ASP A 102 -20.79 9.30 -2.46
N THR A 103 -19.95 10.33 -2.44
CA THR A 103 -18.89 10.56 -1.45
C THR A 103 -19.48 11.44 -0.35
N PRO A 104 -19.76 10.92 0.85
CA PRO A 104 -19.61 11.70 2.06
C PRO A 104 -18.14 11.59 2.48
N GLU A 105 -17.51 12.75 2.65
CA GLU A 105 -16.22 12.90 3.31
C GLU A 105 -16.38 12.52 4.78
N ASP A 106 -16.04 11.30 5.16
CA ASP A 106 -15.92 10.93 6.58
C ASP A 106 -14.54 10.33 6.83
N GLU A 107 -13.73 11.09 7.58
CA GLU A 107 -12.61 10.58 8.35
C GLU A 107 -13.15 9.49 9.27
N ASP A 108 -12.68 8.25 9.17
CA ASP A 108 -12.69 7.35 10.32
C ASP A 108 -11.62 6.26 10.18
N THR A 109 -10.70 6.36 11.14
CA THR A 109 -9.72 5.38 11.58
C THR A 109 -10.43 4.09 11.97
N ASP A 110 -10.07 2.95 11.36
CA ASP A 110 -10.39 1.65 11.95
C ASP A 110 -9.34 0.63 11.47
N ASP A 111 -8.19 0.68 12.16
CA ASP A 111 -7.21 -0.40 12.20
C ASP A 111 -7.58 -1.27 13.41
N PRO A 112 -8.13 -2.49 13.24
CA PRO A 112 -8.47 -3.31 14.38
C PRO A 112 -7.18 -3.94 14.92
N GLU A 113 -6.64 -3.35 15.98
CA GLU A 113 -5.78 -4.07 16.91
C GLU A 113 -6.53 -5.33 17.38
N ARG A 114 -6.03 -6.50 16.97
CA ARG A 114 -6.27 -7.75 17.68
C ARG A 114 -5.00 -8.56 17.73
N ILE A 115 -4.26 -8.43 18.82
CA ILE A 115 -3.39 -9.49 19.32
C ILE A 115 -3.84 -9.82 20.74
N GLU A 116 -4.39 -11.02 20.85
CA GLU A 116 -4.61 -11.77 22.07
C GLU A 116 -3.26 -12.02 22.76
N ASP A 117 -3.16 -11.79 24.07
CA ASP A 117 -2.13 -12.44 24.88
C ASP A 117 -2.81 -13.43 25.85
N SER A 118 -2.85 -14.68 25.39
CA SER A 118 -2.64 -15.98 26.04
C SER A 118 -3.07 -16.29 27.50
N PRO A 119 -3.21 -17.60 27.82
CA PRO A 119 -4.11 -18.12 28.85
C PRO A 119 -3.43 -18.33 30.20
N ASP A 120 -4.18 -18.16 31.29
CA ASP A 120 -3.81 -18.75 32.57
C ASP A 120 -4.99 -19.53 33.16
N THR A 121 -4.85 -20.86 33.16
CA THR A 121 -5.59 -21.79 34.01
C THR A 121 -4.63 -22.22 35.11
N PRO A 122 -5.04 -22.52 36.37
CA PRO A 122 -6.24 -23.32 36.66
C PRO A 122 -7.02 -22.96 37.94
N LYS A 123 -8.24 -23.51 38.00
CA LYS A 123 -9.02 -23.70 39.22
C LYS A 123 -8.17 -24.39 40.29
N ASP A 124 -8.27 -23.96 41.55
CA ASP A 124 -8.45 -24.86 42.69
C ASP A 124 -8.83 -24.11 43.98
N ASN A 125 -9.85 -24.66 44.65
CA ASN A 125 -10.38 -24.48 46.01
C ASN A 125 -11.07 -23.18 46.44
#